data_AF-A0A6G1WV46-F1
#
_entry.id   AF-A0A6G1WV46-F1
#
_cell.length_a   1.000
_cell.length_b   1.000
_cell.length_c   1.000
_cell.angle_alpha   90.00
_cell.angle_beta   90.00
_cell.angle_gamma   90.00
#
_symmetry.space_group_name_H-M   'P 1'
#
loop_
_entity.id
_entity.type
_entity.pdbx_description
1 polymer ?
#
loop_
_entity_poly.entity_id
_entity_poly.type
_entity_poly.pdbx_seq_one_letter_code
_entity_poly.pdbx_strand_id
1 'polypeptide(L)'
;MAVADLIAELETAGEPDRGTDAKIALIFGWQRRVETAEGATKSRKVFWLHPKTGENRLPAFTYSVDAALELVDLVSPKSHGGVSWATDSKGVTCTVKVSEGAYSHAATPALAICVAALKLKKSEGNLEDEANVGL
;
A
#
# COMPACT_ATOMS: atom_id res chain seq x y z
N MET A 1 1.73 13.89 -3.23
CA MET A 1 0.78 13.14 -4.08
C MET A 1 -0.41 12.82 -3.22
N ALA A 2 -1.63 13.05 -3.70
CA ALA A 2 -2.81 12.67 -2.95
C ALA A 2 -2.99 11.15 -2.99
N VAL A 3 -3.57 10.56 -1.94
CA VAL A 3 -3.89 9.12 -1.91
C VAL A 3 -4.77 8.72 -3.10
N ALA A 4 -5.64 9.61 -3.56
CA ALA A 4 -6.50 9.41 -4.72
C ALA A 4 -5.70 9.22 -6.03
N ASP A 5 -4.63 9.98 -6.23
CA ASP A 5 -3.80 9.88 -7.44
C ASP A 5 -3.09 8.52 -7.49
N LEU A 6 -2.59 8.06 -6.33
CA LEU A 6 -1.92 6.76 -6.23
C LEU A 6 -2.89 5.58 -6.42
N ILE A 7 -4.14 5.72 -5.96
CA ILE A 7 -5.19 4.73 -6.23
C ILE A 7 -5.40 4.60 -7.74
N ALA A 8 -5.57 5.72 -8.46
CA ALA A 8 -5.76 5.71 -9.91
C ALA A 8 -4.55 5.15 -10.67
N GLU A 9 -3.33 5.44 -10.19
CA GLU A 9 -2.08 4.84 -10.70
C GLU A 9 -2.10 3.31 -10.58
N LEU A 10 -2.44 2.77 -9.40
CA LEU A 10 -2.48 1.33 -9.16
C LEU A 10 -3.61 0.61 -9.89
N GLU A 11 -4.79 1.24 -10.04
CA GLU A 11 -5.93 0.66 -10.76
C GLU A 11 -5.63 0.49 -12.27
N THR A 12 -4.66 1.24 -12.80
CA THR A 12 -4.23 1.18 -14.21
C THR A 12 -2.86 0.52 -14.40
N ALA A 13 -2.15 0.19 -13.32
CA ALA A 13 -0.85 -0.46 -13.38
C ALA A 13 -0.95 -1.90 -13.90
N GLY A 14 -0.14 -2.22 -14.91
CA GLY A 14 -0.03 -3.57 -15.45
C GLY A 14 1.01 -4.44 -14.72
N GLU A 15 1.95 -3.82 -14.03
CA GLU A 15 3.10 -4.49 -13.41
C GLU A 15 3.43 -3.91 -12.03
N PRO A 16 4.07 -4.70 -11.14
CA PRO A 16 4.60 -4.22 -9.88
C PRO A 16 5.73 -3.19 -10.06
N ASP A 17 5.81 -2.20 -9.16
CA ASP A 17 6.80 -1.14 -9.24
C ASP A 17 7.35 -0.75 -7.86
N ARG A 18 8.69 -0.74 -7.74
CA ARG A 18 9.37 -0.41 -6.48
C ARG A 18 9.25 1.07 -6.11
N GLY A 19 9.11 1.96 -7.11
CA GLY A 19 8.83 3.38 -6.85
C GLY A 19 7.48 3.56 -6.16
N THR A 20 6.48 2.83 -6.63
CA THR A 20 5.12 2.77 -6.14
C THR A 20 5.07 2.15 -4.74
N ASP A 21 5.81 1.06 -4.50
CA ASP A 21 5.97 0.50 -3.15
C ASP A 21 6.48 1.56 -2.15
N ALA A 22 7.46 2.38 -2.55
CA ALA A 22 8.00 3.43 -1.71
C ALA A 22 6.97 4.54 -1.42
N LYS A 23 6.14 4.91 -2.41
CA LYS A 23 5.02 5.86 -2.21
C LYS A 23 4.01 5.30 -1.22
N ILE A 24 3.62 4.04 -1.37
CA ILE A 24 2.70 3.33 -0.46
C ILE A 24 3.29 3.31 0.96
N ALA A 25 4.55 2.91 1.11
CA ALA A 25 5.22 2.82 2.40
C ALA A 25 5.13 4.14 3.17
N LEU A 26 5.39 5.27 2.51
CA LEU A 26 5.31 6.60 3.12
C LEU A 26 3.89 6.95 3.59
N ILE A 27 2.86 6.59 2.83
CA ILE A 27 1.44 6.80 3.22
C ILE A 27 1.08 6.01 4.47
N PHE A 28 1.60 4.79 4.61
CA PHE A 28 1.35 3.94 5.76
C PHE A 28 2.35 4.16 6.92
N GLY A 29 3.17 5.21 6.85
CA GLY A 29 4.01 5.65 7.96
C GLY A 29 5.39 4.99 8.06
N TRP A 30 5.84 4.26 7.04
CA TRP A 30 7.24 3.84 6.99
C TRP A 30 8.16 5.05 6.91
N GLN A 31 9.29 4.96 7.59
CA GLN A 31 10.31 6.01 7.56
C GLN A 31 11.47 5.61 6.66
N ARG A 32 11.76 6.46 5.67
CA ARG A 32 12.97 6.34 4.85
C ARG A 32 14.15 7.02 5.54
N ARG A 33 15.16 6.23 5.92
CA ARG A 33 16.44 6.75 6.43
C ARG A 33 17.54 6.56 5.40
N VAL A 34 18.43 7.54 5.34
CA VAL A 34 19.59 7.52 4.47
C VAL A 34 20.81 7.72 5.34
N GLU A 35 21.67 6.71 5.40
CA GLU A 35 22.96 6.82 6.06
C GLU A 35 24.03 6.95 4.98
N THR A 36 24.88 7.95 5.15
CA THR A 36 26.07 8.14 4.32
C THR A 36 27.25 7.65 5.16
N ALA A 37 27.88 6.56 4.75
CA ALA A 37 29.10 6.12 5.42
C ALA A 37 30.26 7.06 5.05
N GLU A 38 30.99 7.54 6.06
CA GLU A 38 32.22 8.31 5.86
C GLU A 38 33.41 7.35 5.69
N GLY A 39 34.15 7.49 4.58
CA GLY A 39 35.29 6.63 4.23
C GLY A 39 35.74 6.81 2.77
N ALA A 40 36.77 6.06 2.36
CA ALA A 40 37.37 6.15 1.01
C ALA A 40 36.38 5.82 -0.13
N THR A 41 35.27 5.14 0.17
CA THR A 41 34.17 4.89 -0.75
C THR A 41 32.88 5.40 -0.13
N LYS A 42 32.39 6.55 -0.60
CA LYS A 42 31.08 7.07 -0.21
C LYS A 42 30.00 6.08 -0.65
N SER A 43 29.49 5.31 0.30
CA SER A 43 28.33 4.43 0.07
C SER A 43 27.10 5.03 0.74
N ARG A 44 26.01 5.11 -0.02
CA ARG A 44 24.71 5.59 0.45
C ARG A 44 23.86 4.37 0.74
N LYS A 45 23.53 4.13 2.01
CA LYS A 45 22.65 3.04 2.42
C LYS A 45 21.26 3.59 2.71
N VAL A 46 20.24 3.03 2.06
CA VAL A 46 18.84 3.40 2.26
C VAL A 46 18.19 2.34 3.13
N PHE A 47 17.54 2.79 4.19
CA PHE A 47 16.85 1.97 5.17
C PHE A 47 15.38 2.39 5.22
N TRP A 48 14.51 1.43 5.48
CA TRP A 48 13.07 1.63 5.56
C TRP A 48 12.58 1.01 6.83
N LEU A 49 12.10 1.83 7.76
CA LEU A 49 11.66 1.38 9.07
C LEU A 49 10.15 1.20 9.08
N HIS A 50 9.72 -0.02 9.40
CA HIS A 50 8.33 -0.36 9.61
C HIS A 50 7.73 0.45 10.79
N PRO A 51 6.52 1.01 10.68
CA PRO A 51 5.93 1.90 11.70
C PRO A 51 5.70 1.23 13.07
N LYS A 52 5.32 -0.06 13.09
CA LYS A 52 5.09 -0.82 14.34
C LYS A 52 6.30 -1.64 14.82
N THR A 53 6.95 -2.42 13.95
CA THR A 53 8.00 -3.37 14.35
C THR A 53 9.42 -2.81 14.29
N GLY A 54 9.64 -1.71 13.57
CA GLY A 54 10.98 -1.18 13.31
C GLY A 54 11.81 -2.03 12.34
N GLU A 55 11.22 -3.05 11.71
CA GLU A 55 11.90 -3.86 10.69
C GLU A 55 12.48 -2.99 9.58
N ASN A 56 13.68 -3.35 9.13
CA ASN A 56 14.49 -2.54 8.23
C ASN A 56 14.47 -3.04 6.78
N ARG A 57 13.31 -2.93 6.12
CA ARG A 57 13.14 -3.26 4.70
C ARG A 57 11.94 -2.52 4.12
N LEU A 58 11.99 -2.23 2.81
CA LEU A 58 10.83 -1.84 2.04
C LEU A 58 10.16 -3.10 1.51
N PRO A 59 8.95 -3.48 1.98
CA PRO A 59 8.22 -4.60 1.43
C PRO A 59 7.88 -4.37 -0.05
N ALA A 60 7.77 -5.45 -0.81
CA ALA A 60 7.40 -5.40 -2.22
C ALA A 60 5.88 -5.45 -2.38
N PHE A 61 5.19 -4.42 -1.87
CA PHE A 61 3.73 -4.36 -1.75
C PHE A 61 2.99 -4.68 -3.05
N THR A 62 3.43 -4.09 -4.16
CA THR A 62 2.80 -4.26 -5.47
C THR A 62 3.05 -5.62 -6.12
N TYR A 63 4.02 -6.39 -5.60
CA TYR A 63 4.40 -7.72 -6.11
C TYR A 63 3.91 -8.87 -5.23
N SER A 64 4.05 -8.74 -3.91
CA SER A 64 3.78 -9.80 -2.94
C SER A 64 2.41 -9.61 -2.28
N VAL A 65 1.56 -10.64 -2.37
CA VAL A 65 0.26 -10.67 -1.69
C VAL A 65 0.44 -10.54 -0.18
N ASP A 66 1.39 -11.26 0.41
CA ASP A 66 1.66 -11.20 1.86
C ASP A 66 2.04 -9.78 2.28
N ALA A 67 2.97 -9.14 1.56
CA ALA A 67 3.34 -7.75 1.83
C ALA A 67 2.15 -6.79 1.69
N ALA A 68 1.31 -6.97 0.66
CA ALA A 68 0.11 -6.15 0.47
C ALA A 68 -0.91 -6.32 1.61
N LEU A 69 -1.05 -7.54 2.15
CA LEU A 69 -1.92 -7.82 3.30
C LEU A 69 -1.43 -7.15 4.59
N GLU A 70 -0.11 -6.97 4.77
CA GLU A 70 0.42 -6.19 5.90
C GLU A 70 -0.18 -4.76 5.92
N LEU A 71 -0.44 -4.15 4.76
CA LEU A 71 -1.07 -2.82 4.67
C LEU A 71 -2.52 -2.86 5.16
N VAL A 72 -3.26 -3.91 4.81
CA VAL A 72 -4.65 -4.08 5.28
C VAL A 72 -4.68 -4.27 6.78
N ASP A 73 -3.77 -5.06 7.35
CA ASP A 73 -3.67 -5.28 8.80
C ASP A 73 -3.31 -4.01 9.58
N LEU A 74 -2.63 -3.04 8.94
CA LEU A 74 -2.32 -1.77 9.57
C LEU A 74 -3.54 -0.87 9.77
N VAL A 75 -4.52 -0.92 8.86
CA VAL A 75 -5.69 -0.01 8.83
C VAL A 75 -7.02 -0.70 9.16
N SER A 76 -7.07 -2.03 9.05
CA SER A 76 -8.27 -2.81 9.33
C SER A 76 -7.86 -4.12 10.00
N PRO A 77 -7.33 -4.06 11.23
CA PRO A 77 -6.89 -5.25 11.95
C PRO A 77 -8.07 -6.18 12.18
N LYS A 78 -7.83 -7.50 12.02
CA LYS A 78 -8.85 -8.56 12.15
C LYS A 78 -9.98 -8.46 11.11
N SER A 79 -9.74 -7.76 10.01
CA SER A 79 -10.68 -7.73 8.89
C SER A 79 -10.80 -9.10 8.22
N HIS A 80 -11.94 -9.30 7.55
CA HIS A 80 -12.18 -10.45 6.69
C HIS A 80 -12.27 -9.96 5.25
N GLY A 81 -11.97 -10.82 4.28
CA GLY A 81 -12.04 -10.43 2.88
C GLY A 81 -11.78 -11.57 1.93
N GLY A 82 -11.81 -11.25 0.64
CA GLY A 82 -11.53 -12.19 -0.42
C GLY A 82 -10.92 -11.50 -1.63
N VAL A 83 -10.14 -12.28 -2.36
CA VAL A 83 -9.59 -11.89 -3.66
C VAL A 83 -10.07 -12.89 -4.70
N SER A 84 -10.54 -12.40 -5.83
CA SER A 84 -10.86 -13.20 -7.01
C SER A 84 -10.14 -12.66 -8.22
N TRP A 85 -9.91 -13.50 -9.23
CA TRP A 85 -9.41 -13.09 -10.53
C TRP A 85 -10.30 -13.66 -11.61
N ALA A 86 -10.56 -12.85 -12.62
CA ALA A 86 -11.26 -13.24 -13.84
C ALA A 86 -10.39 -12.89 -15.03
N THR A 87 -10.41 -13.76 -16.05
CA THR A 87 -9.69 -13.53 -17.30
C THR A 87 -10.71 -13.37 -18.42
N ASP A 88 -10.56 -12.31 -19.21
CA ASP A 88 -11.37 -12.05 -20.39
C ASP A 88 -10.48 -11.67 -21.59
N SER A 89 -11.09 -11.19 -22.68
CA SER A 89 -10.36 -10.78 -23.89
C SER A 89 -9.51 -9.52 -23.71
N LYS A 90 -9.67 -8.78 -22.61
CA LYS A 90 -8.90 -7.58 -22.26
C LYS A 90 -7.76 -7.87 -21.29
N GLY A 91 -7.76 -9.05 -20.66
CA GLY A 91 -6.68 -9.52 -19.80
C GLY A 91 -7.19 -10.09 -18.48
N VAL A 92 -6.35 -10.03 -17.45
CA VAL A 92 -6.70 -10.45 -16.08
C VAL A 92 -7.18 -9.24 -15.29
N THR A 93 -8.35 -9.38 -14.65
CA THR A 93 -8.84 -8.43 -13.67
C THR A 93 -8.94 -9.12 -12.32
N CYS A 94 -8.22 -8.60 -11.33
CA CYS A 94 -8.32 -9.04 -9.95
C CYS A 94 -9.27 -8.12 -9.19
N THR A 95 -10.16 -8.70 -8.38
CA THR A 95 -11.13 -7.99 -7.55
C THR A 95 -10.90 -8.33 -6.09
N VAL A 96 -10.91 -7.31 -5.24
CA VAL A 96 -10.71 -7.44 -3.79
C VAL A 96 -11.88 -6.78 -3.06
N LYS A 97 -12.35 -7.45 -2.01
CA LYS A 97 -13.28 -6.91 -1.01
C LYS A 97 -12.72 -7.16 0.37
N VAL A 98 -12.58 -6.11 1.16
CA VAL A 98 -12.17 -6.18 2.57
C VAL A 98 -13.32 -5.65 3.43
N SER A 99 -13.89 -6.51 4.27
CA SER A 99 -15.00 -6.22 5.18
C SER A 99 -16.10 -5.41 4.49
N GLU A 100 -16.55 -4.30 5.07
CA GLU A 100 -17.56 -3.39 4.49
C GLU A 100 -16.98 -2.36 3.50
N GLY A 101 -15.67 -2.40 3.20
CA GLY A 101 -15.03 -1.45 2.29
C GLY A 101 -15.47 -1.58 0.83
N ALA A 102 -15.18 -0.61 -0.02
CA ALA A 102 -15.53 -0.69 -1.44
C ALA A 102 -14.79 -1.85 -2.16
N TYR A 103 -15.38 -2.35 -3.26
CA TYR A 103 -14.66 -3.22 -4.17
C TYR A 103 -13.49 -2.48 -4.83
N SER A 104 -12.37 -3.18 -4.97
CA SER A 104 -11.16 -2.69 -5.61
C SER A 104 -10.75 -3.62 -6.74
N HIS A 105 -10.19 -3.03 -7.80
CA HIS A 105 -9.79 -3.76 -8.99
C HIS A 105 -8.37 -3.37 -9.41
N ALA A 106 -7.60 -4.33 -9.93
CA ALA A 106 -6.31 -4.09 -10.58
C ALA A 106 -5.90 -5.29 -11.44
N ALA A 107 -4.77 -5.19 -12.14
CA ALA A 107 -4.26 -6.25 -13.00
C ALA A 107 -3.73 -7.48 -12.24
N THR A 108 -3.38 -7.34 -10.96
CA THR A 108 -2.87 -8.43 -10.12
C THR A 108 -3.50 -8.42 -8.72
N PRO A 109 -3.47 -9.55 -7.98
CA PRO A 109 -3.97 -9.61 -6.61
C PRO A 109 -3.28 -8.60 -5.68
N ALA A 110 -1.94 -8.51 -5.73
CA ALA A 110 -1.16 -7.62 -4.87
C ALA A 110 -1.51 -6.13 -5.12
N LEU A 111 -1.63 -5.73 -6.39
CA LEU A 111 -2.07 -4.38 -6.75
C LEU A 111 -3.49 -4.10 -6.24
N ALA A 112 -4.44 -5.02 -6.43
CA ALA A 112 -5.83 -4.84 -6.01
C ALA A 112 -5.97 -4.76 -4.48
N ILE A 113 -5.14 -5.49 -3.74
CA ILE A 113 -5.05 -5.39 -2.27
C ILE A 113 -4.46 -4.03 -1.87
N CYS A 114 -3.41 -3.55 -2.53
CA CYS A 114 -2.85 -2.22 -2.27
C CYS A 114 -3.90 -1.11 -2.49
N VAL A 115 -4.70 -1.21 -3.56
CA VAL A 115 -5.82 -0.29 -3.83
C VAL A 115 -6.85 -0.33 -2.70
N ALA A 116 -7.25 -1.53 -2.25
CA ALA A 116 -8.18 -1.68 -1.13
C ALA A 116 -7.63 -1.06 0.17
N ALA A 117 -6.36 -1.32 0.51
CA ALA A 117 -5.71 -0.76 1.68
C ALA A 117 -5.66 0.78 1.62
N LEU A 118 -5.33 1.37 0.47
CA LEU A 118 -5.31 2.83 0.29
C LEU A 118 -6.70 3.45 0.41
N LYS A 119 -7.75 2.80 -0.13
CA LYS A 119 -9.14 3.25 0.03
C LYS A 119 -9.56 3.24 1.50
N LEU A 120 -9.21 2.19 2.25
CA LEU A 120 -9.44 2.11 3.70
C LEU A 120 -8.68 3.21 4.44
N LYS A 121 -7.39 3.42 4.14
CA LYS A 121 -6.57 4.47 4.74
C LYS A 121 -7.16 5.87 4.49
N LYS A 122 -7.67 6.12 3.29
CA LYS A 122 -8.34 7.37 2.94
C LYS A 122 -9.62 7.57 3.76
N SER A 123 -10.41 6.52 3.99
CA SER A 123 -11.62 6.61 4.82
C SER A 123 -11.32 6.80 6.31
N GLU A 124 -10.23 6.24 6.85
CA GLU A 124 -9.80 6.50 8.24
C GLU A 124 -9.51 7.99 8.45
N GLY A 125 -8.72 8.62 7.55
CA GLY A 125 -8.37 10.04 7.68
C GLY A 125 -9.59 10.96 7.63
N ASN A 126 -10.58 10.63 6.81
CA ASN A 126 -11.84 11.39 6.75
C ASN A 126 -12.66 11.28 8.05
N LEU A 127 -12.61 10.14 8.74
CA LEU A 127 -13.31 9.94 10.02
C LEU A 127 -12.63 10.69 11.18
N GLU A 128 -11.30 10.80 11.16
CA GLU A 128 -10.55 11.60 12.14
C GLU A 128 -10.81 13.11 11.98
N ASP A 129 -10.92 13.59 10.74
CA ASP A 129 -11.24 15.00 10.47
C ASP A 129 -12.67 15.37 10.90
N GLU A 130 -13.68 14.52 10.62
CA GLU A 130 -15.07 14.77 11.05
C GLU A 130 -15.25 14.73 12.58
N ALA A 131 -14.54 13.84 13.27
CA ALA A 131 -14.59 13.76 14.73
C ALA A 131 -13.98 14.99 15.42
N ASN A 132 -13.08 15.71 14.75
CA ASN A 132 -12.34 16.84 15.32
C ASN A 132 -13.00 18.21 15.04
N VAL A 133 -14.03 18.26 14.18
CA VAL A 133 -14.85 19.46 13.93
C VAL A 133 -16.09 19.51 14.84
N GLY A 134 -16.33 18.45 15.63
CA GLY A 134 -17.48 18.30 16.52
C GLY A 134 -17.33 18.86 17.95
N LEU A 135 -16.38 19.76 18.22
CA LEU A 135 -16.17 20.40 19.54
C LEU A 135 -16.34 21.93 19.49
#